data_AF-A0A662KBI0-F1
#
_entry.id   AF-A0A662KBI0-F1
#
_cell.length_a   1.000
_cell.length_b   1.000
_cell.length_c   1.000
_cell.angle_alpha   90.00
_cell.angle_beta   90.00
_cell.angle_gamma   90.00
#
_symmetry.space_group_name_H-M   'P 1'
#
loop_
_entity.id
_entity.type
_entity.pdbx_description
1 polymer ?
#
loop_
_entity_poly.entity_id
_entity_poly.type
_entity_poly.pdbx_seq_one_letter_code
_entity_poly.pdbx_strand_id
1 'polypeptide(L)'
;MNYLNKLELVNFDEGLKMDENKLELSNEIPLREVSDLNQKIDSFFSEFAEFFKSDLKKAIFLEGVLTQFLLNIQYRERNATPFRVKLKGLKLDEKQIKKLLPEIQNKLEEYGKNYYRNLESIISKYLVSAGNEWNMSTDEISYYFVLGMNLSYLFKKEKQGNNEGDTNE
;
A
#
# COMPACT_ATOMS: atom_id res chain seq x y z
N MET A 1 -23.34 25.20 -23.60
CA MET A 1 -24.17 25.00 -22.39
C MET A 1 -23.55 23.87 -21.58
N ASN A 2 -23.06 24.18 -20.38
CA ASN A 2 -22.28 23.27 -19.54
C ASN A 2 -23.23 22.30 -18.80
N TYR A 3 -23.01 21.00 -18.95
CA TYR A 3 -23.87 19.93 -18.43
C TYR A 3 -23.98 19.96 -16.90
N LEU A 4 -22.96 20.51 -16.23
CA LEU A 4 -22.88 20.67 -14.78
C LEU A 4 -23.93 21.64 -14.22
N ASN A 5 -24.28 22.70 -14.96
CA ASN A 5 -25.29 23.67 -14.50
C ASN A 5 -26.72 23.10 -14.54
N LYS A 6 -26.95 22.04 -15.32
CA LYS A 6 -28.27 21.39 -15.44
C LYS A 6 -28.58 20.46 -14.26
N LEU A 7 -27.55 20.08 -13.50
CA LEU A 7 -27.67 19.23 -12.32
C LEU A 7 -27.70 20.03 -11.00
N GLU A 8 -27.67 21.38 -11.07
CA GLU A 8 -27.58 22.27 -9.90
C GLU A 8 -26.40 21.99 -8.97
N LEU A 9 -25.33 21.36 -9.48
CA LEU A 9 -24.22 20.87 -8.64
C LEU A 9 -23.16 21.91 -8.31
N VAL A 10 -23.25 23.15 -8.80
CA VAL A 10 -22.21 24.16 -8.54
C VAL A 10 -22.80 25.57 -8.43
N ASN A 11 -22.84 26.10 -7.20
CA ASN A 11 -22.77 27.54 -6.95
C ASN A 11 -21.31 27.88 -6.64
N PHE A 12 -20.61 28.49 -7.60
CA PHE A 12 -19.31 29.10 -7.38
C PHE A 12 -19.55 30.49 -6.78
N ASP A 13 -19.61 30.57 -5.44
CA ASP A 13 -19.25 31.76 -4.67
C ASP A 13 -19.47 31.44 -3.19
N GLU A 14 -18.40 31.01 -2.52
CA GLU A 14 -18.01 31.33 -1.14
C GLU A 14 -16.91 30.34 -0.70
N GLY A 15 -15.87 30.88 -0.05
CA GLY A 15 -14.62 30.19 0.20
C GLY A 15 -14.78 28.83 0.88
N LEU A 16 -14.29 27.79 0.21
CA LEU A 16 -14.08 26.47 0.82
C LEU A 16 -12.93 26.58 1.84
N LYS A 17 -13.28 26.90 3.09
CA LYS A 17 -12.61 26.26 4.22
C LYS A 17 -12.98 24.79 4.12
N MET A 18 -12.05 23.96 3.65
CA MET A 18 -12.24 22.51 3.70
C MET A 18 -12.37 22.10 5.16
N ASP A 19 -13.57 21.67 5.53
CA ASP A 19 -13.83 20.94 6.76
C ASP A 19 -13.11 19.59 6.66
N GLU A 20 -12.12 19.36 7.52
CA GLU A 20 -11.25 18.17 7.49
C GLU A 20 -11.98 16.87 7.83
N ASN A 21 -13.29 16.90 8.12
CA ASN A 21 -14.06 15.73 8.53
C ASN A 21 -15.30 15.47 7.67
N LYS A 22 -15.10 15.09 6.39
CA LYS A 22 -16.06 14.16 5.74
C LYS A 22 -15.51 13.48 4.49
N LEU A 23 -14.73 12.42 4.71
CA LEU A 23 -14.72 11.27 3.81
C LEU A 23 -14.98 10.02 4.65
N GLU A 24 -16.25 9.77 4.94
CA GLU A 24 -16.69 8.49 5.50
C GLU A 24 -16.63 7.44 4.38
N LEU A 25 -15.44 6.84 4.22
CA LEU A 25 -15.25 5.66 3.39
C LEU A 25 -15.46 4.43 4.27
N SER A 26 -16.64 3.84 4.13
CA SER A 26 -17.12 2.63 4.81
C SER A 26 -16.13 1.47 4.65
N ASN A 27 -15.25 1.32 5.66
CA ASN A 27 -14.48 0.16 6.11
C ASN A 27 -13.42 0.72 7.06
N GLU A 28 -13.84 1.19 8.23
CA GLU A 28 -12.94 1.89 9.16
C GLU A 28 -11.88 0.92 9.71
N ILE A 29 -10.68 0.99 9.12
CA ILE A 29 -9.46 0.56 9.80
C ILE A 29 -9.39 1.42 11.08
N PRO A 30 -9.31 0.84 12.28
CA PRO A 30 -9.28 1.61 13.51
C PRO A 30 -8.18 2.69 13.46
N LEU A 31 -8.49 3.92 13.88
CA LEU A 31 -7.55 5.06 13.84
C LEU A 31 -6.18 4.74 14.47
N ARG A 32 -6.18 3.91 15.52
CA ARG A 32 -4.96 3.41 16.18
C ARG A 32 -4.10 2.52 15.28
N GLU A 33 -4.71 1.70 14.41
CA GLU A 33 -3.99 0.85 13.45
C GLU A 33 -3.38 1.69 12.33
N VAL A 34 -4.11 2.70 11.86
CA VAL A 34 -3.58 3.70 10.91
C VAL A 34 -2.36 4.40 11.52
N SER A 35 -2.45 4.82 12.78
CA SER A 35 -1.32 5.49 13.43
C SER A 35 -0.12 4.58 13.64
N ASP A 36 -0.30 3.31 14.03
CA ASP A 36 0.80 2.35 14.24
C ASP A 36 1.57 2.06 12.94
N LEU A 37 0.85 1.79 11.84
CA LEU A 37 1.49 1.53 10.55
C LEU A 37 2.27 2.77 10.06
N ASN A 38 1.67 3.96 10.16
CA ASN A 38 2.33 5.20 9.74
C ASN A 38 3.61 5.43 10.54
N GLN A 39 3.55 5.26 11.87
CA GLN A 39 4.73 5.38 12.73
C GLN A 39 5.84 4.40 12.33
N LYS A 40 5.51 3.13 12.06
CA LYS A 40 6.50 2.13 11.61
C LYS A 40 7.16 2.52 10.28
N ILE A 41 6.37 3.00 9.32
CA ILE A 41 6.88 3.46 8.02
C ILE A 41 7.77 4.69 8.19
N ASP A 42 7.30 5.68 8.96
CA ASP A 42 8.03 6.92 9.19
C ASP A 42 9.35 6.66 9.92
N SER A 43 9.33 5.84 10.98
CA SER A 43 10.53 5.43 11.71
C SER A 43 11.52 4.71 10.81
N PHE A 44 11.06 3.74 10.00
CA PHE A 44 11.92 2.99 9.09
C PHE A 44 12.59 3.91 8.05
N PHE A 45 11.83 4.78 7.39
CA PHE A 45 12.41 5.70 6.40
C PHE A 45 13.26 6.81 7.03
N SER A 46 13.02 7.16 8.30
CA SER A 46 13.89 8.07 9.04
C SER A 46 15.22 7.41 9.39
N GLU A 47 15.19 6.16 9.84
CA GLU A 47 16.39 5.38 10.17
C GLU A 47 17.28 5.15 8.94
N PHE A 48 16.67 4.85 7.79
CA PHE A 48 17.37 4.58 6.53
C PHE A 48 17.25 5.72 5.52
N ALA A 49 17.17 6.97 5.99
CA ALA A 49 16.93 8.15 5.14
C ALA A 49 17.96 8.32 4.01
N GLU A 50 19.23 8.01 4.27
CA GLU A 50 20.30 8.07 3.28
C GLU A 50 20.11 7.09 2.11
N PHE A 51 19.46 5.95 2.38
CA PHE A 51 19.16 4.94 1.36
C PHE A 51 17.87 5.29 0.60
N PHE A 52 16.83 5.74 1.32
CA PHE A 52 15.51 6.08 0.79
C PHE A 52 15.33 7.59 0.52
N LYS A 53 16.29 8.22 -0.17
CA LYS A 53 16.23 9.65 -0.51
C LYS A 53 15.13 10.05 -1.49
N SER A 54 14.60 9.10 -2.26
CA SER A 54 13.60 9.36 -3.30
C SER A 54 12.27 8.71 -2.93
N ASP A 55 11.19 9.45 -3.13
CA ASP A 55 9.83 8.95 -2.97
C ASP A 55 9.54 7.75 -3.88
N LEU A 56 10.19 7.69 -5.05
CA LEU A 56 10.07 6.53 -5.94
C LEU A 56 10.62 5.25 -5.28
N LYS A 57 11.77 5.33 -4.60
CA LYS A 57 12.35 4.19 -3.88
C LYS A 57 11.45 3.73 -2.74
N LYS A 58 10.86 4.69 -2.01
CA LYS A 58 9.90 4.41 -0.93
C LYS A 58 8.64 3.73 -1.46
N ALA A 59 8.09 4.23 -2.56
CA ALA A 59 6.92 3.66 -3.23
C ALA A 59 7.17 2.20 -3.66
N ILE A 60 8.23 1.96 -4.44
CA ILE A 60 8.58 0.63 -4.95
C ILE A 60 8.81 -0.37 -3.80
N PHE A 61 9.49 0.08 -2.75
CA PHE A 61 9.69 -0.73 -1.55
C PHE A 61 8.36 -1.09 -0.86
N LEU A 62 7.50 -0.11 -0.59
CA LEU A 62 6.22 -0.36 0.06
C LEU A 62 5.26 -1.19 -0.80
N GLU A 63 5.32 -1.07 -2.12
CA GLU A 63 4.57 -1.95 -3.03
C GLU A 63 5.07 -3.40 -2.97
N GLY A 64 6.37 -3.60 -2.78
CA GLY A 64 6.97 -4.90 -2.45
C GLY A 64 6.44 -5.46 -1.12
N VAL A 65 6.32 -4.61 -0.08
CA VAL A 65 5.71 -4.98 1.20
C VAL A 65 4.26 -5.46 1.01
N LEU A 66 3.44 -4.67 0.31
CA LEU A 66 2.03 -4.98 0.04
C LEU A 66 1.90 -6.28 -0.77
N THR A 67 2.76 -6.48 -1.77
CA THR A 67 2.81 -7.71 -2.56
C THR A 67 3.07 -8.93 -1.67
N GLN A 68 4.05 -8.85 -0.76
CA GLN A 68 4.34 -9.97 0.13
C GLN A 68 3.19 -10.25 1.10
N PHE A 69 2.44 -9.23 1.53
CA PHE A 69 1.21 -9.42 2.30
C PHE A 69 0.15 -10.19 1.53
N LEU A 70 -0.09 -9.84 0.26
CA LEU A 70 -0.98 -10.61 -0.60
C LEU A 70 -0.52 -12.07 -0.72
N LEU A 71 0.76 -12.32 -1.01
CA LEU A 71 1.28 -13.69 -1.13
C LEU A 71 1.11 -14.49 0.17
N ASN A 72 1.32 -13.86 1.32
CA ASN A 72 1.10 -14.51 2.62
C ASN A 72 -0.38 -14.88 2.83
N ILE A 73 -1.32 -14.01 2.42
CA ILE A 73 -2.76 -14.32 2.43
C ILE A 73 -3.04 -15.51 1.52
N GLN A 74 -2.56 -15.49 0.27
CA GLN A 74 -2.81 -16.59 -0.66
C GLN A 74 -2.31 -17.93 -0.13
N TYR A 75 -1.11 -17.93 0.45
CA TYR A 75 -0.52 -19.13 1.03
C TYR A 75 -1.36 -19.65 2.20
N ARG A 76 -1.81 -18.77 3.09
CA ARG A 76 -2.66 -19.16 4.22
C ARG A 76 -4.01 -19.73 3.79
N GLU A 77 -4.64 -19.16 2.77
CA GLU A 77 -5.99 -19.55 2.32
C GLU A 77 -5.99 -20.78 1.39
N ARG A 78 -4.89 -21.02 0.66
CA ARG A 78 -4.86 -22.02 -0.44
C ARG A 78 -3.60 -22.89 -0.49
N ASN A 79 -2.66 -22.73 0.43
CA ASN A 79 -1.32 -23.37 0.40
C ASN A 79 -0.57 -23.16 -0.92
N ALA A 80 -0.84 -22.04 -1.62
CA ALA A 80 -0.24 -21.70 -2.90
C ALA A 80 -0.19 -20.17 -3.08
N THR A 81 0.70 -19.68 -3.95
CA THR A 81 0.87 -18.24 -4.20
C THR A 81 0.72 -17.90 -5.70
N PRO A 82 -0.46 -18.11 -6.30
CA PRO A 82 -0.64 -17.95 -7.75
C PRO A 82 -0.35 -16.52 -8.25
N PHE A 83 -0.42 -15.50 -7.39
CA PHE A 83 -0.05 -14.13 -7.76
C PHE A 83 1.45 -13.99 -8.06
N ARG A 84 2.32 -14.89 -7.57
CA ARG A 84 3.77 -14.86 -7.82
C ARG A 84 4.11 -14.87 -9.32
N VAL A 85 3.26 -15.50 -10.16
CA VAL A 85 3.42 -15.52 -11.62
C VAL A 85 3.40 -14.12 -12.23
N LYS A 86 2.65 -13.18 -11.62
CA LYS A 86 2.57 -11.78 -12.07
C LYS A 86 3.88 -11.01 -11.88
N LEU A 87 4.76 -11.46 -10.98
CA LEU A 87 6.03 -10.80 -10.70
C LEU A 87 7.12 -11.06 -11.75
N LYS A 88 6.86 -11.87 -12.78
CA LYS A 88 7.79 -12.16 -13.90
C LYS A 88 9.20 -12.56 -13.45
N GLY A 89 9.31 -13.40 -12.41
CA GLY A 89 10.60 -13.79 -11.86
C GLY A 89 11.38 -12.62 -11.23
N LEU A 90 10.65 -11.61 -10.73
CA LEU A 90 11.17 -10.39 -10.11
C LEU A 90 11.96 -9.50 -11.08
N LYS A 91 11.74 -9.64 -12.39
CA LYS A 91 12.23 -8.70 -13.41
C LYS A 91 11.17 -7.64 -13.65
N LEU A 92 11.26 -6.55 -12.88
CA LEU A 92 10.25 -5.49 -12.82
C LEU A 92 10.81 -4.19 -13.38
N ASP A 93 10.08 -3.62 -14.33
CA ASP A 93 10.28 -2.26 -14.83
C ASP A 93 9.18 -1.33 -14.31
N GLU A 94 9.24 -0.04 -14.66
CA GLU A 94 8.23 0.96 -14.31
C GLU A 94 6.80 0.52 -14.70
N LYS A 95 6.62 0.01 -15.92
CA LYS A 95 5.32 -0.42 -16.43
C LYS A 95 4.76 -1.58 -15.60
N GLN A 96 5.63 -2.46 -15.11
CA GLN A 96 5.24 -3.56 -14.24
C GLN A 96 4.84 -3.08 -12.86
N ILE A 97 5.59 -2.18 -12.23
CA ILE A 97 5.22 -1.58 -10.94
C ILE A 97 3.85 -0.90 -11.05
N LYS A 98 3.67 0.02 -12.02
CA LYS A 98 2.37 0.70 -12.23
C LYS A 98 1.20 -0.27 -12.47
N LYS A 99 1.47 -1.43 -13.06
CA LYS A 99 0.45 -2.48 -13.28
C LYS A 99 0.20 -3.33 -12.03
N LEU A 100 1.20 -3.54 -11.18
CA LEU A 100 1.08 -4.38 -10.00
C LEU A 100 0.12 -3.78 -8.98
N LEU A 101 0.18 -2.48 -8.68
CA LEU A 101 -0.68 -1.82 -7.71
C LEU A 101 -2.19 -2.15 -7.88
N PRO A 102 -2.84 -1.91 -9.04
CA PRO A 102 -4.24 -2.27 -9.22
C PRO A 102 -4.49 -3.79 -9.24
N GLU A 103 -3.54 -4.60 -9.72
CA GLU A 103 -3.67 -6.06 -9.69
C GLU A 103 -3.63 -6.62 -8.25
N ILE A 104 -2.78 -6.05 -7.39
CA ILE A 104 -2.67 -6.41 -5.97
C ILE A 104 -3.94 -6.02 -5.24
N GLN A 105 -4.39 -4.77 -5.41
CA GLN A 105 -5.62 -4.27 -4.79
C GLN A 105 -6.82 -5.13 -5.18
N ASN A 106 -7.05 -5.35 -6.48
CA ASN A 106 -8.13 -6.21 -6.95
C ASN A 106 -8.04 -7.62 -6.35
N LYS A 107 -6.83 -8.18 -6.23
CA LYS A 107 -6.69 -9.51 -5.65
C LYS A 107 -7.01 -9.52 -4.16
N LEU A 108 -6.58 -8.52 -3.39
CA LEU A 108 -6.94 -8.38 -1.97
C LEU A 108 -8.46 -8.26 -1.78
N GLU A 109 -9.16 -7.54 -2.66
CA GLU A 109 -10.63 -7.48 -2.67
C GLU A 109 -11.27 -8.83 -2.98
N GLU A 110 -10.77 -9.57 -3.98
CA GLU A 110 -11.27 -10.92 -4.32
C GLU A 110 -11.15 -11.90 -3.14
N TYR A 111 -10.16 -11.75 -2.28
CA TYR A 111 -10.04 -12.54 -1.05
C TYR A 111 -10.91 -12.01 0.11
N GLY A 112 -11.50 -10.82 -0.01
CA GLY A 112 -12.18 -10.14 1.10
C GLY A 112 -11.22 -9.80 2.25
N LYS A 113 -9.94 -9.56 1.94
CA LYS A 113 -8.86 -9.35 2.91
C LYS A 113 -8.12 -8.03 2.64
N ASN A 114 -8.76 -7.05 2.01
CA ASN A 114 -8.15 -5.74 1.82
C ASN A 114 -8.29 -4.81 3.02
N TYR A 115 -7.64 -5.18 4.12
CA TYR A 115 -7.45 -4.31 5.28
C TYR A 115 -6.15 -3.47 5.16
N TYR A 116 -5.56 -3.37 3.95
CA TYR A 116 -4.31 -2.65 3.68
C TYR A 116 -4.53 -1.30 2.99
N ARG A 117 -5.76 -0.77 2.98
CA ARG A 117 -6.12 0.51 2.32
C ARG A 117 -5.23 1.69 2.74
N ASN A 118 -4.79 1.74 4.01
CA ASN A 118 -3.86 2.76 4.47
C ASN A 118 -2.47 2.63 3.78
N LEU A 119 -1.93 1.41 3.68
CA LEU A 119 -0.67 1.17 2.97
C LEU A 119 -0.78 1.53 1.48
N GLU A 120 -1.90 1.16 0.83
CA GLU A 120 -2.20 1.54 -0.55
C GLU A 120 -2.23 3.07 -0.72
N SER A 121 -2.81 3.80 0.23
CA SER A 121 -2.83 5.28 0.23
C SER A 121 -1.42 5.87 0.32
N ILE A 122 -0.58 5.35 1.20
CA ILE A 122 0.81 5.81 1.38
C ILE A 122 1.65 5.53 0.12
N ILE A 123 1.54 4.32 -0.45
CA ILE A 123 2.18 3.97 -1.72
C ILE A 123 1.76 4.96 -2.81
N SER A 124 0.45 5.21 -2.92
CA SER A 124 -0.11 6.12 -3.92
C SER A 124 0.42 7.55 -3.75
N LYS A 125 0.52 8.06 -2.51
CA LYS A 125 1.11 9.39 -2.23
C LYS A 125 2.56 9.46 -2.72
N TYR A 126 3.39 8.47 -2.40
CA TYR A 126 4.77 8.46 -2.87
C TYR A 126 4.90 8.31 -4.38
N LEU A 127 4.06 7.50 -5.03
CA LEU A 127 4.04 7.37 -6.49
C LEU A 127 3.65 8.69 -7.17
N VAL A 128 2.66 9.42 -6.63
CA VAL A 128 2.27 10.74 -7.15
C VAL A 128 3.41 11.75 -6.96
N SER A 129 4.05 11.78 -5.78
CA SER A 129 5.20 12.66 -5.52
C SER A 129 6.42 12.35 -6.39
N ALA A 130 6.62 11.08 -6.74
CA ALA A 130 7.70 10.66 -7.63
C ALA A 130 7.52 11.11 -9.08
N GLY A 131 6.30 11.49 -9.50
CA GLY A 131 5.99 11.89 -10.86
C GLY A 131 6.07 10.75 -11.88
N ASN A 132 6.12 11.12 -13.16
CA ASN A 132 5.99 10.18 -14.28
C ASN A 132 7.31 9.83 -14.98
N GLU A 133 8.40 10.55 -14.72
CA GLU A 133 9.69 10.35 -15.39
C GLU A 133 10.65 9.58 -14.48
N TRP A 134 10.56 8.25 -14.50
CA TRP A 134 11.36 7.42 -13.60
C TRP A 134 12.77 7.20 -14.17
N ASN A 135 13.73 7.93 -13.64
CA ASN A 135 15.16 7.72 -13.93
C ASN A 135 15.73 6.59 -13.07
N MET A 136 15.23 5.36 -13.25
CA MET A 136 15.67 4.16 -12.51
C MET A 136 15.70 2.94 -13.42
N SER A 137 16.77 2.16 -13.34
CA SER A 137 16.90 0.93 -14.15
C SER A 137 15.98 -0.19 -13.67
N THR A 138 15.67 -1.14 -14.55
CA THR A 138 14.89 -2.36 -14.22
C THR A 138 15.49 -3.14 -13.04
N ASP A 139 16.82 -3.23 -12.97
CA ASP A 139 17.50 -3.96 -11.90
C ASP A 139 17.36 -3.22 -10.56
N GLU A 140 17.47 -1.89 -10.56
CA GLU A 140 17.23 -1.08 -9.36
C GLU A 140 15.77 -1.16 -8.89
N ILE A 141 14.81 -1.05 -9.80
CA ILE A 141 13.37 -1.19 -9.49
C ILE A 141 13.12 -2.56 -8.83
N SER A 142 13.62 -3.61 -9.46
CA SER A 142 13.50 -4.98 -8.97
C SER A 142 14.15 -5.14 -7.59
N TYR A 143 15.32 -4.53 -7.39
CA TYR A 143 16.05 -4.55 -6.12
C TYR A 143 15.24 -3.90 -4.99
N TYR A 144 14.77 -2.66 -5.12
CA TYR A 144 13.97 -1.99 -4.08
C TYR A 144 12.67 -2.75 -3.77
N PHE A 145 12.04 -3.31 -4.79
CA PHE A 145 10.81 -4.08 -4.63
C PHE A 145 11.06 -5.33 -3.78
N VAL A 146 12.13 -6.09 -4.08
CA VAL A 146 12.50 -7.29 -3.33
C VAL A 146 12.93 -6.98 -1.90
N LEU A 147 13.62 -5.85 -1.66
CA LEU A 147 13.88 -5.38 -0.29
C LEU A 147 12.57 -5.21 0.50
N GLY A 148 11.57 -4.59 -0.13
CA GLY A 148 10.23 -4.44 0.45
C GLY A 148 9.57 -5.77 0.79
N MET A 149 9.61 -6.72 -0.14
CA MET A 149 9.07 -8.06 0.08
C MET A 149 9.72 -8.73 1.31
N ASN A 150 11.05 -8.70 1.38
CA ASN A 150 11.82 -9.38 2.42
C ASN A 150 11.65 -8.71 3.80
N LEU A 151 11.51 -7.39 3.84
CA LEU A 151 11.33 -6.62 5.08
C LEU A 151 9.86 -6.41 5.48
N SER A 152 8.92 -6.99 4.74
CA SER A 152 7.48 -6.84 4.98
C SER A 152 7.03 -7.18 6.42
N TYR A 153 7.75 -8.06 7.12
CA TYR A 153 7.43 -8.46 8.48
C TYR A 153 7.50 -7.29 9.48
N LEU A 154 8.33 -6.27 9.23
CA LEU A 154 8.44 -5.08 10.08
C LEU A 154 7.15 -4.24 10.10
N PHE A 155 6.34 -4.35 9.04
CA PHE A 155 5.10 -3.60 8.88
C PHE A 155 3.86 -4.43 9.20
N LYS A 156 4.02 -5.65 9.72
CA LYS A 156 2.89 -6.45 10.20
C LYS A 156 2.39 -5.86 11.53
N LYS A 157 1.08 -5.97 11.71
CA LYS A 157 0.45 -5.74 13.01
C LYS A 157 0.99 -6.78 13.99
N GLU A 158 1.39 -6.34 15.17
CA GLU A 158 1.65 -7.26 16.27
C GLU A 158 0.34 -7.93 16.65
N LYS A 159 0.30 -9.26 16.63
CA LYS A 159 -0.79 -9.96 17.30
C LYS A 159 -0.62 -9.66 18.77
N GLN A 160 -1.54 -8.91 19.39
CA GLN A 160 -1.69 -8.97 20.82
C GLN A 160 -1.89 -10.44 21.16
N GLY A 161 -0.92 -11.03 21.86
CA GLY A 161 -0.96 -12.42 22.22
C GLY A 161 -2.15 -12.65 23.13
N ASN A 162 -3.14 -13.40 22.66
CA ASN A 162 -3.91 -14.21 23.58
C ASN A 162 -2.95 -15.27 24.10
N ASN A 163 -2.30 -14.97 25.24
CA ASN A 163 -1.90 -16.00 26.18
C ASN A 163 -3.21 -16.56 26.78
N GLU A 164 -3.89 -17.41 26.04
CA GLU A 164 -4.79 -18.40 26.63
C GLU A 164 -4.06 -19.74 26.50
N GLY A 165 -3.70 -20.28 27.67
CA GLY A 165 -2.85 -21.45 27.77
C GLY A 165 -3.52 -22.67 27.17
N ASP A 166 -2.75 -23.43 26.40
CA ASP A 166 -2.94 -24.86 26.28
C ASP A 166 -2.72 -25.46 27.69
N THR A 167 -3.82 -25.52 28.43
CA THR A 167 -4.00 -26.41 29.56
C THR A 167 -5.20 -27.28 29.23
N ASN A 168 -4.98 -28.59 29.23
CA ASN A 168 -5.96 -29.69 29.22
C ASN A 168 -6.52 -30.00 27.81
N GLU A 169 -6.40 -31.19 27.22
CA GLU A 169 -6.16 -32.57 27.70
C GLU A 169 -5.31 -33.38 26.71
#